data_AF-A0A9D2CNM9-F1
#
_entry.id   AF-A0A9D2CNM9-F1
#
_cell.length_a   1.000
_cell.length_b   1.000
_cell.length_c   1.000
_cell.angle_alpha   90.00
_cell.angle_beta   90.00
_cell.angle_gamma   90.00
#
_symmetry.space_group_name_H-M   'P 1'
#
loop_
_entity.id
_entity.type
_entity.pdbx_description
1 polymer ?
#
loop_
_entity_poly.entity_id
_entity_poly.type
_entity_poly.pdbx_seq_one_letter_code
_entity_poly.pdbx_strand_id
1 'polypeptide(L)'
;MHKIDKQLLNFDNFYTDDGRIENKLFKTRLNNSNAFRDTVYKYSNEVLGMTYKLNVEINDSIHINDVHKPIMDIPFDQIEYVQFGIVRLLGSFVSVPTNMYYLLVYVEEKNSFKFGMIDNSIRHYFDYSHLLRDHGFPLEDPFDIEHMDLSNRTQSYDYLENNYVRLAIKAGYYDK
;
A
#
# COMPACT_ATOMS: atom_id res chain seq x y z
N MET A 1 -7.28 1.99 -16.08
CA MET A 1 -7.65 1.44 -14.77
C MET A 1 -7.87 -0.04 -14.92
N HIS A 2 -6.91 -0.80 -14.43
CA HIS A 2 -7.02 -2.24 -14.39
C HIS A 2 -7.96 -2.70 -13.28
N LYS A 3 -8.54 -3.89 -13.44
CA LYS A 3 -9.33 -4.50 -12.36
C LYS A 3 -8.36 -5.11 -11.36
N ILE A 4 -8.46 -4.70 -10.10
CA ILE A 4 -7.71 -5.37 -9.03
C ILE A 4 -8.32 -6.75 -8.78
N ASP A 5 -7.48 -7.77 -8.63
CA ASP A 5 -7.94 -9.09 -8.25
C ASP A 5 -8.62 -9.07 -6.88
N LYS A 6 -9.91 -9.41 -6.86
CA LYS A 6 -10.72 -9.52 -5.64
C LYS A 6 -10.20 -10.58 -4.69
N GLN A 7 -9.58 -11.65 -5.18
CA GLN A 7 -9.00 -12.69 -4.32
C GLN A 7 -7.90 -12.10 -3.44
N LEU A 8 -7.09 -11.19 -4.01
CA LEU A 8 -6.02 -10.50 -3.29
C LEU A 8 -6.58 -9.57 -2.19
N LEU A 9 -7.71 -8.90 -2.46
CA LEU A 9 -8.40 -8.03 -1.48
C LEU A 9 -9.17 -8.81 -0.39
N ASN A 10 -9.54 -10.05 -0.66
CA ASN A 10 -10.31 -10.92 0.26
C ASN A 10 -9.42 -11.69 1.26
N PHE A 11 -8.09 -11.54 1.23
CA PHE A 11 -7.23 -12.22 2.20
C PHE A 11 -7.30 -11.58 3.58
N ASP A 12 -7.79 -12.35 4.55
CA ASP A 12 -8.16 -11.91 5.91
C ASP A 12 -6.99 -11.58 6.86
N ASN A 13 -5.71 -11.67 6.45
CA ASN A 13 -4.60 -11.43 7.37
C ASN A 13 -3.34 -10.86 6.68
N PHE A 14 -3.34 -9.58 6.32
CA PHE A 14 -2.10 -8.82 6.09
C PHE A 14 -1.39 -8.46 7.42
N TYR A 15 -1.90 -8.96 8.55
CA TYR A 15 -1.29 -8.83 9.88
C TYR A 15 -0.29 -9.95 10.17
N THR A 16 -0.30 -11.03 9.39
CA THR A 16 0.63 -12.15 9.49
C THR A 16 1.37 -12.31 8.18
N ASP A 17 2.58 -11.73 8.12
CA ASP A 17 3.46 -11.93 6.97
C ASP A 17 4.21 -13.24 7.14
N ASP A 18 3.94 -14.21 6.28
CA ASP A 18 4.96 -15.17 5.86
C ASP A 18 5.74 -14.53 4.69
N GLY A 19 7.01 -14.88 4.47
CA GLY A 19 7.79 -14.33 3.34
C GLY A 19 7.25 -14.68 1.94
N ARG A 20 6.00 -15.14 1.83
CA ARG A 20 5.29 -15.45 0.60
C ARG A 20 4.40 -14.28 0.24
N ILE A 21 4.91 -13.40 -0.62
CA ILE A 21 4.20 -12.20 -1.07
C ILE A 21 3.34 -12.42 -2.32
N GLU A 22 3.47 -13.58 -2.96
CA GLU A 22 2.74 -13.91 -4.19
C GLU A 22 1.23 -13.90 -3.97
N ASN A 23 0.52 -13.10 -4.76
CA ASN A 23 -0.95 -12.97 -4.71
C ASN A 23 -1.49 -12.54 -3.34
N LYS A 24 -0.73 -11.75 -2.58
CA LYS A 24 -1.12 -11.30 -1.24
C LYS A 24 -1.00 -9.79 -1.03
N LEU A 25 -1.71 -9.34 0.01
CA LEU A 25 -1.49 -8.05 0.66
C LEU A 25 -0.54 -8.24 1.85
N PHE A 26 0.45 -7.37 1.99
CA PHE A 26 1.39 -7.39 3.11
C PHE A 26 1.78 -5.97 3.53
N LYS A 27 2.22 -5.81 4.78
CA LYS A 27 2.64 -4.49 5.28
C LYS A 27 4.06 -4.19 4.83
N THR A 28 4.27 -2.96 4.35
CA THR A 28 5.59 -2.56 3.81
C THR A 28 6.11 -1.27 4.39
N ARG A 29 7.43 -1.15 4.48
CA ARG A 29 8.15 0.08 4.78
C ARG A 29 9.01 0.46 3.59
N LEU A 30 8.76 1.65 3.06
CA LEU A 30 9.60 2.25 2.04
C LEU A 30 10.90 2.78 2.66
N ASN A 31 12.03 2.12 2.37
CA ASN A 31 13.34 2.46 2.93
C ASN A 31 14.05 3.60 2.20
N ASN A 32 13.69 3.90 0.95
CA ASN A 32 14.19 5.09 0.22
C ASN A 32 13.54 6.40 0.70
N SER A 33 12.66 6.34 1.72
CA SER A 33 11.95 7.52 2.23
C SER A 33 12.66 8.15 3.44
N ASN A 34 12.43 9.46 3.67
CA ASN A 34 13.12 10.29 4.67
C ASN A 34 13.42 9.60 6.03
N ALA A 35 14.70 9.56 6.43
CA ALA A 35 15.22 8.85 7.61
C ALA A 35 14.62 9.25 8.98
N PHE A 36 14.03 10.45 9.11
CA PHE A 36 13.41 10.89 10.37
C PHE A 36 12.09 10.16 10.70
N ARG A 37 11.39 9.66 9.67
CA ARG A 37 10.14 8.90 9.87
C ARG A 37 10.37 7.53 10.48
N ASP A 38 11.49 6.91 10.15
CA ASP A 38 11.85 5.55 10.53
C ASP A 38 11.87 5.30 12.04
N THR A 39 12.22 6.32 12.82
CA THR A 39 12.33 6.23 14.27
C THR A 39 10.95 6.20 14.95
N VAL A 40 9.96 6.96 14.46
CA VAL A 40 8.61 7.04 15.05
C VAL A 40 7.82 5.75 14.81
N TYR A 41 8.00 5.13 13.63
CA TYR A 41 7.29 3.91 13.26
C TYR A 41 7.74 2.67 14.02
N LYS A 42 9.01 2.58 14.40
CA LYS A 42 9.53 1.48 15.23
C LYS A 42 8.73 1.36 16.54
N TYR A 43 8.56 2.48 17.24
CA TYR A 43 7.88 2.52 18.54
C TYR A 43 6.36 2.30 18.43
N SER A 44 5.71 2.82 17.39
CA SER A 44 4.26 2.65 17.18
C SER A 44 3.86 1.19 16.92
N ASN A 45 4.71 0.41 16.26
CA ASN A 45 4.40 -0.97 15.87
C ASN A 45 4.72 -1.97 16.98
N GLU A 46 5.80 -1.74 17.75
CA GLU A 46 6.11 -2.51 18.97
C GLU A 46 4.97 -2.44 19.99
N VAL A 47 4.32 -1.27 20.12
CA VAL A 47 3.16 -1.07 21.02
C VAL A 47 1.90 -1.83 20.56
N LEU A 48 1.74 -2.09 19.26
CA LEU A 48 0.55 -2.74 18.70
C LEU A 48 0.69 -4.26 18.54
N GLY A 49 1.81 -4.87 18.98
CA GLY A 49 2.06 -6.30 18.82
C GLY A 49 2.14 -6.75 17.35
N MET A 50 2.40 -5.81 16.44
CA MET A 50 2.53 -6.09 15.01
C MET A 50 3.93 -6.63 14.72
N THR A 51 4.01 -7.85 14.23
CA THR A 51 5.26 -8.61 14.29
C THR A 51 6.22 -8.37 13.11
N TYR A 52 5.76 -8.10 11.89
CA TYR A 52 6.67 -7.92 10.73
C TYR A 52 6.15 -6.89 9.70
N LYS A 53 7.10 -6.17 9.09
CA LYS A 53 6.90 -5.21 7.99
C LYS A 53 8.03 -5.45 7.00
N LEU A 54 7.71 -5.82 5.76
CA LEU A 54 8.74 -6.02 4.74
C LEU A 54 9.35 -4.67 4.36
N ASN A 55 10.66 -4.64 4.24
CA ASN A 55 11.42 -3.50 3.77
C ASN A 55 11.35 -3.47 2.24
N VAL A 56 10.86 -2.36 1.69
CA VAL A 56 10.76 -2.14 0.25
C VAL A 56 11.73 -1.04 -0.13
N GLU A 57 12.56 -1.32 -1.11
CA GLU A 57 13.44 -0.35 -1.75
C GLU A 57 13.05 -0.22 -3.23
N ILE A 58 12.98 1.01 -3.75
CA ILE A 58 12.59 1.29 -5.14
C ILE A 58 13.72 2.06 -5.80
N ASN A 59 14.48 1.39 -6.68
CA ASN A 59 15.62 1.95 -7.43
C ASN A 59 15.81 1.14 -8.73
N ASP A 60 15.26 1.60 -9.87
CA ASP A 60 15.21 0.85 -11.16
C ASP A 60 14.57 -0.57 -11.09
N SER A 61 14.13 -0.99 -9.92
CA SER A 61 13.52 -2.27 -9.55
C SER A 61 12.80 -2.09 -8.22
N ILE A 62 11.85 -2.98 -7.90
CA ILE A 62 11.23 -3.09 -6.57
C ILE A 62 11.95 -4.21 -5.82
N HIS A 63 12.67 -3.85 -4.76
CA HIS A 63 13.38 -4.79 -3.88
C HIS A 63 12.59 -4.99 -2.60
N ILE A 64 12.24 -6.22 -2.28
CA ILE A 64 11.47 -6.59 -1.09
C ILE A 64 12.33 -7.47 -0.21
N ASN A 65 12.52 -7.04 1.03
CA ASN A 65 13.41 -7.66 1.99
C ASN A 65 12.70 -7.92 3.33
N ASP A 66 12.97 -9.07 3.93
CA ASP A 66 12.68 -9.31 5.34
C ASP A 66 13.94 -8.97 6.15
N VAL A 67 13.92 -7.81 6.80
CA VAL A 67 15.07 -7.22 7.51
C VAL A 67 16.27 -7.00 6.57
N HIS A 68 17.10 -8.02 6.36
CA HIS A 68 18.27 -8.02 5.48
C HIS A 68 18.31 -9.25 4.54
N LYS A 69 17.24 -10.05 4.54
CA LYS A 69 17.12 -11.20 3.66
C LYS A 69 16.29 -10.80 2.43
N PRO A 70 16.82 -10.94 1.21
CA PRO A 70 16.04 -10.71 0.00
C PRO A 70 14.90 -11.72 -0.07
N ILE A 71 13.69 -11.20 -0.28
CA ILE A 71 12.48 -11.97 -0.52
C ILE A 71 12.21 -12.00 -2.03
N MET A 72 12.26 -10.84 -2.68
CA MET A 72 11.98 -10.71 -4.10
C MET A 72 12.57 -9.42 -4.66
N ASP A 73 13.08 -9.47 -5.88
CA ASP A 73 13.56 -8.33 -6.64
C ASP A 73 12.85 -8.33 -8.00
N ILE A 74 12.16 -7.24 -8.31
CA ILE A 74 11.31 -7.14 -9.49
C ILE A 74 11.79 -5.99 -10.37
N PRO A 75 12.48 -6.30 -11.48
CA PRO A 75 12.86 -5.30 -12.47
C PRO A 75 11.63 -4.58 -13.04
N PHE A 76 11.75 -3.26 -13.26
CA PHE A 76 10.63 -2.47 -13.80
C PHE A 76 10.16 -2.93 -15.18
N ASP A 77 11.04 -3.52 -16.00
CA ASP A 77 10.68 -4.08 -17.29
C ASP A 77 9.82 -5.35 -17.19
N GLN A 78 9.73 -5.98 -16.02
CA GLN A 78 8.85 -7.12 -15.73
C GLN A 78 7.49 -6.69 -15.18
N ILE A 79 7.35 -5.44 -14.73
CA ILE A 79 6.09 -4.91 -14.22
C ILE A 79 5.20 -4.52 -15.40
N GLU A 80 3.95 -4.98 -15.38
CA GLU A 80 2.93 -4.61 -16.35
C GLU A 80 2.29 -3.27 -15.96
N TYR A 81 1.89 -3.11 -14.69
CA TYR A 81 1.43 -1.84 -14.15
C TYR A 81 1.55 -1.74 -12.64
N VAL A 82 1.55 -0.50 -12.15
CA VAL A 82 1.38 -0.14 -10.74
C VAL A 82 0.16 0.75 -10.60
N GLN A 83 -0.73 0.39 -9.67
CA GLN A 83 -1.92 1.16 -9.35
C GLN A 83 -1.92 1.54 -7.87
N PHE A 84 -2.05 2.84 -7.58
CA PHE A 84 -2.32 3.30 -6.24
C PHE A 84 -3.78 3.07 -5.86
N GLY A 85 -4.00 2.82 -4.58
CA GLY A 85 -5.33 2.58 -4.05
C GLY A 85 -5.43 2.95 -2.59
N ILE A 86 -6.65 2.89 -2.08
CA ILE A 86 -6.93 2.98 -0.66
C ILE A 86 -7.64 1.72 -0.25
N VAL A 87 -7.20 1.06 0.83
CA VAL A 87 -7.87 -0.11 1.40
C VAL A 87 -8.50 0.29 2.73
N ARG A 88 -9.78 -0.04 2.89
CA ARG A 88 -10.53 0.15 4.14
C ARG A 88 -10.52 -1.14 4.96
N LEU A 89 -10.02 -1.06 6.18
CA LEU A 89 -9.89 -2.19 7.09
C LEU A 89 -10.56 -1.85 8.42
N LEU A 90 -11.15 -2.85 9.07
CA LEU A 90 -11.71 -2.68 10.40
C LEU A 90 -10.57 -2.66 11.43
N GLY A 91 -10.44 -1.56 12.16
CA GLY A 91 -9.55 -1.42 13.30
C GLY A 91 -10.31 -1.21 14.61
N SER A 92 -9.59 -0.92 15.69
CA SER A 92 -10.16 -0.57 16.99
C SER A 92 -9.45 0.66 17.54
N PHE A 93 -10.23 1.67 17.95
CA PHE A 93 -9.73 2.82 18.70
C PHE A 93 -10.48 2.88 20.03
N VAL A 94 -9.78 2.71 21.15
CA VAL A 94 -10.39 2.67 22.50
C VAL A 94 -11.57 1.68 22.56
N SER A 95 -11.37 0.48 22.00
CA SER A 95 -12.38 -0.59 21.93
C SER A 95 -13.61 -0.30 21.05
N VAL A 96 -13.61 0.80 20.29
CA VAL A 96 -14.64 1.11 19.29
C VAL A 96 -14.18 0.63 17.91
N PRO A 97 -14.91 -0.31 17.27
CA PRO A 97 -14.65 -0.69 15.88
C PRO A 97 -14.69 0.54 14.99
N THR A 98 -13.59 0.80 14.29
CA THR A 98 -13.40 2.02 13.49
C THR A 98 -12.85 1.65 12.13
N ASN A 99 -13.43 2.18 11.05
CA ASN A 99 -12.85 2.04 9.72
C ASN A 99 -11.51 2.75 9.69
N MET A 100 -10.48 2.08 9.19
CA MET A 100 -9.14 2.62 9.03
C MET A 100 -8.76 2.53 7.56
N TYR A 101 -8.16 3.60 7.04
CA TYR A 101 -7.82 3.73 5.62
C TYR A 101 -6.30 3.69 5.43
N TYR A 102 -5.86 2.80 4.54
CA TYR A 102 -4.46 2.50 4.28
C TYR A 102 -4.13 2.78 2.82
N LEU A 103 -2.89 3.17 2.53
CA LEU A 103 -2.39 3.23 1.17
C LEU A 103 -2.19 1.80 0.66
N LEU A 104 -2.67 1.55 -0.55
CA LEU A 104 -2.33 0.36 -1.32
C LEU A 104 -1.46 0.78 -2.50
N VAL A 105 -0.35 0.07 -2.67
CA VAL A 105 0.42 0.09 -3.92
C VAL A 105 0.28 -1.31 -4.52
N TYR A 106 -0.59 -1.43 -5.50
CA TYR A 106 -0.84 -2.69 -6.21
C TYR A 106 0.12 -2.81 -7.38
N VAL A 107 0.73 -3.99 -7.53
CA VAL A 107 1.70 -4.26 -8.58
C VAL A 107 1.28 -5.55 -9.28
N GLU A 108 1.25 -5.51 -10.61
CA GLU A 108 1.06 -6.67 -11.47
C GLU A 108 2.24 -6.79 -12.43
N GLU A 109 2.82 -7.98 -12.50
CA GLU A 109 3.87 -8.33 -13.44
C GLU A 109 3.31 -8.94 -14.74
N LYS A 110 4.11 -8.87 -15.80
CA LYS A 110 3.79 -9.43 -17.12
C LYS A 110 3.51 -10.94 -17.11
N ASN A 111 4.07 -11.66 -16.14
CA ASN A 111 3.86 -13.10 -15.94
C ASN A 111 2.60 -13.42 -15.11
N SER A 112 1.73 -12.43 -14.86
CA SER A 112 0.50 -12.51 -14.05
C SER A 112 0.74 -12.71 -12.55
N PHE A 113 1.97 -12.54 -12.07
CA PHE A 113 2.24 -12.36 -10.66
C PHE A 113 1.69 -11.02 -10.18
N LYS A 114 1.08 -10.99 -9.01
CA LYS A 114 0.48 -9.79 -8.44
C LYS A 114 0.66 -9.77 -6.95
N PHE A 115 0.77 -8.56 -6.41
CA PHE A 115 0.86 -8.36 -4.98
C PHE A 115 0.40 -6.94 -4.63
N GLY A 116 0.09 -6.71 -3.36
CA GLY A 116 -0.23 -5.37 -2.87
C GLY A 116 0.53 -5.02 -1.62
N MET A 117 1.20 -3.88 -1.68
CA MET A 117 1.94 -3.31 -0.57
C MET A 117 1.01 -2.37 0.20
N ILE A 118 0.79 -2.67 1.48
CA ILE A 118 -0.03 -1.87 2.38
C ILE A 118 0.87 -0.97 3.22
N ASP A 119 0.64 0.34 3.15
CA ASP A 119 1.24 1.32 4.06
C ASP A 119 0.14 1.96 4.94
N ASN A 120 0.44 2.09 6.23
CA ASN A 120 -0.44 2.68 7.24
C ASN A 120 -0.65 4.19 7.08
N SER A 121 0.03 4.83 6.14
CA SER A 121 -0.02 6.27 5.93
C SER A 121 -0.27 6.59 4.46
N ILE A 122 -1.48 7.07 4.15
CA ILE A 122 -1.83 7.60 2.81
C ILE A 122 -0.86 8.71 2.37
N ARG A 123 -0.28 9.46 3.32
CA ARG A 123 0.72 10.50 3.04
C ARG A 123 1.99 9.98 2.38
N HIS A 124 2.31 8.69 2.49
CA HIS A 124 3.48 8.10 1.84
C HIS A 124 3.27 7.97 0.32
N TYR A 125 2.05 8.19 -0.18
CA TYR A 125 1.77 8.27 -1.61
C TYR A 125 2.78 9.15 -2.35
N PHE A 126 3.12 10.33 -1.82
CA PHE A 126 4.04 11.24 -2.48
C PHE A 126 5.46 10.67 -2.61
N ASP A 127 5.91 9.89 -1.62
CA ASP A 127 7.22 9.25 -1.65
C ASP A 127 7.25 8.14 -2.70
N TYR A 128 6.24 7.26 -2.71
CA TYR A 128 6.11 6.22 -3.74
C TYR A 128 5.95 6.80 -5.15
N SER A 129 5.08 7.80 -5.29
CA SER A 129 4.78 8.45 -6.57
C SER A 129 6.02 9.14 -7.14
N HIS A 130 6.78 9.86 -6.30
CA HIS A 130 8.02 10.49 -6.72
C HIS A 130 9.05 9.46 -7.19
N LEU A 131 9.34 8.43 -6.39
CA LEU A 131 10.30 7.39 -6.75
C LEU A 131 9.91 6.71 -8.06
N LEU A 132 8.65 6.28 -8.20
CA LEU A 132 8.21 5.58 -9.41
C LEU A 132 8.22 6.51 -10.65
N ARG A 133 7.82 7.78 -10.51
CA ARG A 133 7.84 8.75 -11.62
C ARG A 133 9.25 9.16 -12.02
N ASP A 134 10.18 9.28 -11.08
CA ASP A 134 11.58 9.64 -11.35
C ASP A 134 12.27 8.61 -12.26
N HIS A 135 11.84 7.35 -12.17
CA HIS A 135 12.28 6.27 -13.05
C HIS A 135 11.38 6.07 -14.29
N GLY A 136 10.48 7.02 -14.59
CA GLY A 136 9.63 6.99 -15.78
C GLY A 136 8.51 5.95 -15.75
N PHE A 137 8.18 5.40 -14.58
CA PHE A 137 7.16 4.37 -14.46
C PHE A 137 5.75 4.97 -14.59
N PRO A 138 4.88 4.45 -15.47
CA PRO A 138 3.50 4.92 -15.60
C PRO A 138 2.66 4.42 -14.42
N LEU A 139 1.90 5.34 -13.79
CA LEU A 139 1.14 5.05 -12.57
C LEU A 139 -0.35 5.30 -12.79
N GLU A 140 -1.17 4.36 -12.33
CA GLU A 140 -2.62 4.54 -12.26
C GLU A 140 -3.02 5.02 -10.85
N ASP A 141 -3.76 6.13 -10.76
CA ASP A 141 -4.28 6.66 -9.49
C ASP A 141 -5.81 6.86 -9.56
N PRO A 142 -6.61 5.80 -9.34
CA PRO A 142 -8.06 5.88 -9.35
C PRO A 142 -8.66 6.80 -8.28
N PHE A 143 -7.97 6.99 -7.16
CA PHE A 143 -8.48 7.79 -6.05
C PHE A 143 -8.14 9.27 -6.20
N ASP A 144 -7.30 9.64 -7.19
CA ASP A 144 -6.78 10.98 -7.40
C ASP A 144 -6.12 11.51 -6.11
N ILE A 145 -5.32 10.66 -5.43
CA ILE A 145 -4.80 10.89 -4.08
C ILE A 145 -3.97 12.18 -4.01
N GLU A 146 -3.24 12.51 -5.10
CA GLU A 146 -2.45 13.73 -5.20
C GLU A 146 -3.26 15.02 -4.99
N HIS A 147 -4.58 14.99 -5.23
CA HIS A 147 -5.49 16.13 -5.06
C HIS A 147 -6.18 16.17 -3.69
N MET A 148 -5.97 15.16 -2.83
CA MET A 148 -6.55 15.14 -1.48
C MET A 148 -5.73 16.02 -0.51
N ASP A 149 -6.40 16.74 0.39
CA ASP A 149 -5.72 17.42 1.50
C ASP A 149 -5.34 16.42 2.59
N LEU A 150 -4.20 15.75 2.39
CA LEU A 150 -3.67 14.78 3.34
C LEU A 150 -3.11 15.45 4.61
N SER A 151 -2.98 16.78 4.67
CA SER A 151 -2.51 17.50 5.86
C SER A 151 -3.57 17.52 6.97
N ASN A 152 -4.84 17.52 6.59
CA ASN A 152 -5.99 17.45 7.49
C ASN A 152 -6.55 16.02 7.57
N ARG A 153 -6.16 15.29 8.62
CA ARG A 153 -6.56 13.89 8.84
C ARG A 153 -8.08 13.72 8.94
N THR A 154 -8.77 14.61 9.66
CA THR A 154 -10.22 14.52 9.86
C THR A 154 -10.96 14.70 8.54
N GLN A 155 -10.62 15.73 7.78
CA GLN A 155 -11.24 15.99 6.49
C GLN A 155 -10.99 14.87 5.48
N SER A 156 -9.74 14.38 5.39
CA SER A 156 -9.40 13.22 4.55
C SER A 156 -10.21 11.99 4.95
N TYR A 157 -10.33 11.72 6.25
CA TYR A 157 -11.09 10.60 6.78
C TYR A 157 -12.57 10.69 6.42
N ASP A 158 -13.20 11.83 6.71
CA ASP A 158 -14.62 12.06 6.44
C ASP A 158 -14.92 11.95 4.93
N TYR A 159 -14.02 12.47 4.08
CA TYR A 159 -14.15 12.32 2.63
C TYR A 159 -14.13 10.85 2.22
N LEU A 160 -13.16 10.07 2.71
CA LEU A 160 -13.04 8.65 2.38
C LEU A 160 -14.24 7.86 2.90
N GLU A 161 -14.65 8.07 4.15
CA GLU A 161 -15.80 7.38 4.75
C GLU A 161 -17.07 7.56 3.91
N ASN A 162 -17.34 8.79 3.46
CA ASN A 162 -18.54 9.10 2.70
C ASN A 162 -18.49 8.65 1.23
N ASN A 163 -17.30 8.44 0.67
CA ASN A 163 -17.11 8.21 -0.76
C ASN A 163 -16.50 6.85 -1.12
N TYR A 164 -16.05 6.06 -0.14
CA TYR A 164 -15.20 4.88 -0.37
C TYR A 164 -15.80 3.89 -1.37
N VAL A 165 -17.08 3.53 -1.24
CA VAL A 165 -17.72 2.53 -2.13
C VAL A 165 -17.65 2.98 -3.60
N ARG A 166 -17.97 4.25 -3.87
CA ARG A 166 -17.88 4.82 -5.23
C ARG A 166 -16.44 4.81 -5.74
N LEU A 167 -15.49 5.18 -4.89
CA LEU A 167 -14.07 5.23 -5.24
C LEU A 167 -13.50 3.81 -5.47
N ALA A 168 -13.89 2.84 -4.66
CA ALA A 168 -13.49 1.44 -4.79
C ALA A 168 -14.01 0.81 -6.09
N ILE A 169 -15.21 1.17 -6.55
CA ILE A 169 -15.69 0.81 -7.89
C ILE A 169 -14.82 1.44 -8.98
N LYS A 170 -14.47 2.73 -8.87
CA LYS A 170 -13.57 3.42 -9.82
C LYS A 170 -12.19 2.76 -9.85
N ALA A 171 -11.70 2.28 -8.71
CA ALA A 171 -10.44 1.56 -8.56
C ALA A 171 -10.49 0.09 -8.98
N GLY A 172 -11.64 -0.40 -9.46
CA GLY A 172 -11.78 -1.76 -9.96
C GLY A 172 -11.83 -2.84 -8.88
N TYR A 173 -12.12 -2.49 -7.62
CA TYR A 173 -12.22 -3.47 -6.51
C TYR A 173 -13.53 -4.26 -6.57
N TYR A 174 -14.59 -3.61 -7.05
CA TYR A 174 -15.93 -4.18 -7.15
C TYR A 174 -16.44 -4.00 -8.58
N ASP A 175 -17.30 -4.92 -9.01
CA ASP A 175 -18.12 -4.67 -10.21
C ASP A 175 -19.33 -3.82 -9.81
N LYS A 176 -19.82 -2.99 -10.74
CA LYS A 176 -21.03 -2.17 -10.54
C LYS A 176 -22.30 -3.00 -10.46
#